data_AF-A0A2V8HJT6-F1
#
_entry.id   AF-A0A2V8HJT6-F1
#
_cell.length_a   1.000
_cell.length_b   1.000
_cell.length_c   1.000
_cell.angle_alpha   90.00
_cell.angle_beta   90.00
_cell.angle_gamma   90.00
#
_symmetry.space_group_name_H-M   'P 1'
#
loop_
_entity.id
_entity.type
_entity.pdbx_description
1 polymer ?
#
loop_
_entity_poly.entity_id
_entity_poly.type
_entity_poly.pdbx_seq_one_letter_code
_entity_poly.pdbx_strand_id
1 'polypeptide(L)'
;MSESMGPIADRSREHLGPSDIMIIRTRMRLIRAVQAFRDRRETPVGVDDPARYRQHSGSIILPRSADWAEATRDLRMAPVEESKV
;
A
#
# COMPACT_ATOMS: atom_id res chain seq x y z
N MET A 1 3.37 1.12 -14.35
CA MET A 1 3.43 2.16 -15.40
C MET A 1 2.94 3.45 -14.76
N SER A 2 3.85 4.22 -14.16
CA SER A 2 3.55 5.49 -13.48
C SER A 2 4.17 6.69 -14.19
N GLU A 3 5.13 6.43 -15.09
CA GLU A 3 5.90 7.46 -15.79
C GLU A 3 5.03 8.29 -16.74
N SER A 4 4.00 7.71 -17.36
CA SER A 4 3.09 8.40 -18.28
C SER A 4 2.03 9.28 -17.60
N MET A 5 1.73 9.05 -16.32
CA MET A 5 0.72 9.82 -15.58
C MET A 5 1.26 11.15 -15.04
N GLY A 6 2.59 11.34 -15.09
CA GLY A 6 3.26 12.49 -14.51
C GLY A 6 3.31 12.46 -12.97
N PRO A 7 3.96 13.47 -12.36
CA PRO A 7 4.16 13.54 -10.90
C PRO A 7 2.85 13.72 -10.13
N ILE A 8 1.88 14.43 -10.71
CA ILE A 8 0.53 14.59 -10.16
C ILE A 8 -0.46 14.34 -11.30
N ALA A 9 -1.17 13.22 -11.22
CA ALA A 9 -2.18 12.87 -12.21
C ALA A 9 -3.48 13.65 -11.98
N ASP A 10 -4.01 14.30 -13.01
CA ASP A 10 -5.40 14.80 -13.00
C ASP A 10 -6.36 13.60 -13.10
N ARG A 11 -7.19 13.42 -12.08
CA ARG A 11 -8.14 12.31 -11.97
C ARG A 11 -9.60 12.74 -12.10
N SER A 12 -9.86 13.98 -12.50
CA SER A 12 -11.22 14.52 -12.69
C SER A 12 -12.06 13.74 -13.69
N ARG A 13 -11.40 13.03 -14.63
CA ARG A 13 -12.03 12.23 -15.69
C ARG A 13 -11.76 10.72 -15.57
N GLU A 14 -11.24 10.27 -14.44
CA GLU A 14 -10.92 8.85 -14.22
C GLU A 14 -12.20 8.03 -14.04
N HIS A 15 -12.35 6.94 -14.81
CA HIS A 15 -13.47 6.02 -14.73
C HIS A 15 -12.95 4.64 -14.30
N LEU A 16 -13.09 4.33 -13.00
CA LEU A 16 -12.61 3.08 -12.41
C LEU A 16 -13.61 1.94 -12.63
N GLY A 17 -13.12 0.77 -13.04
CA GLY A 17 -13.91 -0.43 -13.24
C GLY A 17 -13.93 -1.35 -12.01
N PRO A 18 -14.62 -2.50 -12.09
CA PRO A 18 -14.70 -3.46 -10.98
C PRO A 18 -13.34 -4.01 -10.53
N SER A 19 -12.38 -4.17 -11.45
CA SER A 19 -11.01 -4.61 -11.14
C SER A 19 -10.22 -3.62 -10.28
N ASP A 20 -10.63 -2.35 -10.28
CA ASP A 20 -9.95 -1.26 -9.57
C ASP A 20 -10.42 -1.10 -8.11
N ILE A 21 -11.14 -2.10 -7.57
CA ILE A 21 -11.72 -2.03 -6.23
C ILE A 21 -10.68 -1.70 -5.14
N MET A 22 -9.44 -2.18 -5.29
CA MET A 22 -8.36 -1.86 -4.35
C MET A 22 -7.89 -0.41 -4.45
N ILE A 23 -7.91 0.18 -5.66
CA ILE A 23 -7.63 1.61 -5.85
C ILE A 23 -8.69 2.45 -5.12
N ILE A 24 -9.96 2.13 -5.34
CA ILE A 24 -11.10 2.82 -4.71
C ILE A 24 -10.99 2.75 -3.19
N ARG A 25 -10.87 1.54 -2.64
CA ARG A 25 -10.82 1.32 -1.18
C ARG A 25 -9.63 2.02 -0.53
N THR A 26 -8.46 1.94 -1.14
CA THR A 26 -7.23 2.56 -0.61
C THR A 26 -7.37 4.08 -0.60
N ARG A 27 -7.81 4.69 -1.69
CA ARG A 27 -8.00 6.15 -1.77
C ARG A 27 -9.05 6.64 -0.78
N MET A 28 -10.17 5.94 -0.65
CA MET A 28 -11.18 6.27 0.36
C MET A 28 -10.63 6.23 1.78
N ARG A 29 -9.77 5.25 2.10
CA ARG A 29 -9.14 5.17 3.42
C ARG A 29 -8.17 6.33 3.67
N LEU A 30 -7.38 6.72 2.67
CA LEU A 30 -6.46 7.87 2.77
C LEU A 30 -7.22 9.19 2.96
N ILE A 31 -8.27 9.43 2.16
CA ILE A 31 -9.10 10.64 2.26
C ILE A 31 -9.72 10.75 3.66
N ARG A 32 -10.29 9.65 4.17
CA ARG A 32 -10.87 9.62 5.52
C ARG A 32 -9.83 9.90 6.61
N ALA A 33 -8.63 9.33 6.49
CA ALA A 33 -7.55 9.58 7.44
C ALA A 33 -7.12 11.06 7.44
N VAL A 34 -7.00 11.67 6.26
CA VAL A 34 -6.67 13.10 6.13
C VAL A 34 -7.77 13.99 6.71
N GLN A 35 -9.04 13.69 6.44
CA GLN A 35 -10.17 14.42 7.01
C GLN A 35 -10.21 14.29 8.54
N ALA A 36 -10.04 13.08 9.08
CA ALA A 36 -9.99 12.83 10.52
C ALA A 36 -8.85 13.60 11.19
N PHE A 37 -7.66 13.60 10.58
CA PHE A 37 -6.53 14.36 11.08
C PHE A 37 -6.79 15.87 11.04
N ARG A 38 -7.30 16.40 9.92
CA ARG A 38 -7.62 17.83 9.75
C ARG A 38 -8.65 18.29 10.78
N ASP A 39 -9.73 17.53 10.96
CA ASP A 39 -10.90 17.97 11.73
C ASP A 39 -10.77 17.66 13.23
N ARG A 40 -10.06 16.58 13.59
CA ARG A 40 -9.98 16.08 14.98
C ARG A 40 -8.57 15.84 15.51
N ARG A 41 -7.52 16.12 14.73
CA ARG A 41 -6.11 15.80 15.06
C ARG A 41 -5.90 14.30 15.34
N GLU A 42 -6.74 13.43 14.76
CA GLU A 42 -6.63 11.98 14.93
C GLU A 42 -5.40 11.47 14.16
N THR A 43 -4.42 10.90 14.88
CA THR A 43 -3.21 10.33 14.28
C THR A 43 -3.58 9.21 13.31
N PRO A 44 -3.15 9.28 12.02
CA PRO A 44 -3.40 8.20 11.07
C PRO A 44 -2.80 6.87 11.55
N VAL A 45 -3.52 5.77 11.29
CA VAL A 45 -3.05 4.43 11.62
C VAL A 45 -1.72 4.14 10.91
N GLY A 46 -0.76 3.61 11.67
CA GLY A 46 0.54 3.14 11.16
C GLY A 46 1.67 4.17 11.17
N VAL A 47 1.41 5.41 11.61
CA VAL A 47 2.45 6.45 11.77
C VAL A 47 3.57 5.98 12.69
N ASP A 48 3.23 5.34 13.81
CA ASP A 48 4.20 4.90 14.83
C ASP A 48 4.85 3.54 14.51
N ASP A 49 4.43 2.85 13.44
CA ASP A 49 4.96 1.54 13.04
C ASP A 49 5.23 1.50 11.52
N PRO A 50 6.23 2.27 11.04
CA PRO A 50 6.54 2.36 9.61
C PRO A 50 7.01 1.02 9.03
N ALA A 51 7.52 0.10 9.87
CA ALA A 51 7.95 -1.23 9.43
C ALA A 51 6.80 -2.04 8.80
N ARG A 52 5.54 -1.77 9.16
CA ARG A 52 4.37 -2.43 8.55
C ARG A 52 4.19 -2.12 7.07
N TYR A 53 4.72 -1.00 6.58
CA TYR A 53 4.64 -0.64 5.17
C TYR A 53 5.82 -1.17 4.34
N ARG A 54 6.84 -1.75 4.99
CA ARG A 54 8.02 -2.33 4.31
C ARG A 54 7.72 -3.73 3.77
N GLN A 55 6.67 -3.86 2.98
CA GLN A 55 6.27 -5.10 2.35
C GLN A 55 6.73 -5.12 0.88
N HIS A 56 7.45 -6.17 0.49
CA HIS A 56 7.86 -6.41 -0.89
C HIS A 56 6.82 -7.29 -1.60
N SER A 57 6.50 -6.96 -2.85
CA SER A 57 5.63 -7.79 -3.68
C SER A 57 6.39 -8.99 -4.23
N GLY A 58 5.73 -10.12 -4.41
CA GLY A 58 6.40 -11.32 -4.92
C GLY A 58 5.40 -12.35 -5.41
N SER A 59 5.94 -13.41 -6.03
CA SER A 59 5.19 -14.57 -6.46
C SER A 59 5.95 -15.83 -6.08
N ILE A 60 5.25 -16.84 -5.57
CA ILE A 60 5.81 -18.12 -5.16
C ILE A 60 4.74 -19.21 -5.33
N ILE A 61 5.19 -20.43 -5.64
CA ILE A 61 4.33 -21.62 -5.68
C ILE A 61 4.47 -22.34 -4.34
N LEU A 62 3.35 -22.55 -3.66
CA LEU A 62 3.29 -23.25 -2.38
C LEU A 62 2.43 -24.52 -2.50
N PRO A 63 2.73 -25.58 -1.71
CA PRO A 63 1.79 -26.68 -1.52
C PRO A 63 0.43 -26.18 -1.04
N ARG A 64 -0.66 -26.84 -1.46
CA ARG A 64 -2.04 -26.43 -1.12
C ARG A 64 -2.31 -26.31 0.38
N SER A 65 -1.63 -27.13 1.19
CA SER A 65 -1.78 -27.17 2.65
C SER A 65 -0.98 -26.09 3.39
N ALA A 66 -0.13 -25.33 2.71
CA ALA A 66 0.71 -24.33 3.37
C ALA A 66 -0.11 -23.09 3.74
N ASP A 67 0.15 -22.53 4.93
CA ASP A 67 -0.27 -21.17 5.25
C ASP A 67 0.61 -20.20 4.47
N TRP A 68 0.00 -19.47 3.53
CA TRP A 68 0.74 -18.56 2.67
C TRP A 68 1.37 -17.41 3.44
N ALA A 69 0.74 -16.92 4.51
CA ALA A 69 1.21 -15.75 5.24
C ALA A 69 2.48 -16.10 6.02
N GLU A 70 2.51 -17.28 6.65
CA GLU A 70 3.69 -17.78 7.35
C GLU A 70 4.80 -18.19 6.37
N ALA A 71 4.47 -18.98 5.34
CA ALA A 71 5.45 -19.47 4.38
C ALA A 71 6.13 -18.35 3.56
N THR A 72 5.51 -17.17 3.46
CA THR A 72 6.07 -16.01 2.75
C THR A 72 6.55 -14.89 3.67
N ARG A 73 6.54 -15.10 5.00
CA ARG A 73 6.89 -14.06 5.98
C ARG A 73 8.18 -13.34 5.62
N ASP A 74 9.26 -14.08 5.42
CA ASP A 74 10.59 -13.50 5.17
C ASP A 74 10.70 -12.91 3.76
N LEU A 75 10.03 -13.52 2.77
CA LEU A 75 10.02 -13.04 1.38
C LEU A 75 9.28 -11.70 1.22
N ARG A 76 8.34 -11.40 2.11
CA ARG A 76 7.57 -10.15 2.08
C ARG A 76 8.27 -9.01 2.80
N MET A 77 9.34 -9.23 3.55
CA MET A 77 10.04 -8.15 4.24
C MET A 77 11.07 -7.50 3.30
N ALA A 78 10.98 -6.19 3.09
CA ALA A 78 11.96 -5.48 2.26
C ALA A 78 13.35 -5.48 2.94
N PRO A 79 14.44 -5.84 2.23
CA PRO A 79 15.78 -5.89 2.82
C PRO A 79 16.21 -4.54 3.39
N VAL A 80 17.05 -4.58 4.43
CA VAL A 80 17.69 -3.39 5.02
C VAL A 80 18.94 -3.10 4.22
N GLU A 81 18.81 -2.51 3.02
CA GLU A 81 19.94 -1.78 2.46
C GLU A 81 19.90 -0.38 3.05
N GLU A 82 20.90 -0.08 3.90
CA GLU A 82 21.28 1.31 4.17
C GLU A 82 21.70 1.93 2.85
N SER A 83 20.76 2.59 2.17
CA SER A 83 21.06 3.43 1.03
C SER A 83 21.94 4.56 1.54
N LYS A 84 23.25 4.41 1.33
CA LYS A 84 24.21 5.50 1.44
C LYS A 84 23.70 6.64 0.56
N VAL A 85 23.49 7.78 1.21
CA VAL A 85 23.27 9.10 0.61
C VAL A 85 24.29 9.38 -0.47
#